data_AF-L2F6B3-F1
#
_entry.id   AF-L2F6B3-F1
#
_cell.length_a   1.000
_cell.length_b   1.000
_cell.length_c   1.000
_cell.angle_alpha   90.00
_cell.angle_beta   90.00
_cell.angle_gamma   90.00
#
_symmetry.space_group_name_H-M   'P 1'
#
loop_
_entity.id
_entity.type
_entity.pdbx_description
1 polymer ?
#
loop_
_entity_poly.entity_id
_entity_poly.type
_entity_poly.pdbx_seq_one_letter_code
_entity_poly.pdbx_strand_id
1 'polypeptide(L)'
;MGLFVYGLISILAAIAIPAYQDYIAKSQVSEAFTLADGLKTTIATNRQNGSCFADTKKAASGTEELTGKYGKAVVLEQKPSGSTGLVCGIHYTFNKTGVSDLIAGKEIVLKLDETDGTLKLATSAGNQVSSKASSIDTKYVPNAFK
;
A
#
# COMPACT_ATOMS: atom_id res chain seq x y z
N MET A 1 18.75 -34.09 -32.46
CA MET A 1 18.46 -33.87 -31.02
C MET A 1 18.29 -32.38 -30.70
N GLY A 2 17.50 -31.62 -31.49
CA GLY A 2 17.58 -30.14 -31.44
C GLY A 2 16.28 -29.36 -31.64
N LEU A 3 15.11 -30.00 -31.63
CA LEU A 3 13.81 -29.30 -31.76
C LEU A 3 12.84 -29.67 -30.62
N PHE A 4 12.87 -30.91 -30.14
CA PHE A 4 12.08 -31.34 -28.99
C PHE A 4 12.43 -30.60 -27.70
N VAL A 5 13.72 -30.39 -27.44
CA VAL A 5 14.17 -29.68 -26.24
C VAL A 5 13.73 -28.20 -26.26
N TYR A 6 13.85 -27.52 -27.40
CA TYR A 6 13.40 -26.13 -27.54
C TYR A 6 11.88 -25.98 -27.44
N GLY A 7 11.11 -26.95 -27.94
CA GLY A 7 9.65 -26.96 -27.83
C GLY A 7 9.15 -27.15 -26.39
N LEU A 8 9.84 -27.96 -25.57
CA LEU A 8 9.49 -28.11 -24.16
C LEU A 8 9.87 -26.88 -23.33
N ILE A 9 11.01 -26.26 -23.64
CA ILE A 9 11.47 -25.03 -22.96
C ILE A 9 10.52 -23.86 -23.25
N SER A 10 9.99 -23.73 -24.47
CA SER A 10 9.06 -22.64 -24.80
C SER A 10 7.73 -22.75 -24.05
N ILE A 11 7.21 -23.97 -23.90
CA ILE A 11 5.98 -24.23 -23.12
C ILE A 11 6.22 -23.94 -21.63
N LEU A 12 7.34 -24.39 -21.08
CA LEU A 12 7.65 -24.15 -19.67
C LEU A 12 7.88 -22.66 -19.38
N ALA A 13 8.58 -21.95 -20.27
CA ALA A 13 8.80 -20.51 -20.15
C ALA A 13 7.48 -19.72 -20.17
N ALA A 14 6.52 -20.12 -20.99
CA ALA A 14 5.21 -19.47 -21.06
C ALA A 14 4.45 -19.49 -19.72
N ILE A 15 4.65 -20.52 -18.90
CA ILE A 15 4.02 -20.65 -17.57
C ILE A 15 4.87 -20.00 -16.48
N ALA A 16 6.19 -20.17 -16.56
CA ALA A 16 7.12 -19.71 -15.54
C ALA A 16 7.24 -18.17 -15.51
N ILE A 17 7.28 -17.51 -16.67
CA ILE A 17 7.47 -16.06 -16.74
C ILE A 17 6.37 -15.28 -16.01
N PRO A 18 5.06 -15.54 -16.23
CA PRO A 18 4.00 -14.86 -15.48
C PRO A 18 4.11 -15.05 -13.97
N ALA A 19 4.46 -16.27 -13.52
CA ALA A 19 4.62 -16.56 -12.10
C ALA A 19 5.79 -15.79 -11.47
N TYR A 20 6.92 -15.67 -12.19
CA TYR A 20 8.05 -14.85 -11.76
C TYR A 20 7.68 -13.37 -11.66
N GLN A 21 6.92 -12.83 -12.62
CA GLN A 21 6.47 -11.44 -12.58
C GLN A 21 5.56 -11.17 -11.38
N ASP A 22 4.63 -12.08 -11.10
CA ASP A 22 3.76 -11.99 -9.92
C ASP A 22 4.58 -12.06 -8.61
N TYR A 23 5.64 -12.87 -8.55
CA TYR A 23 6.53 -12.92 -7.39
C TYR A 23 7.27 -11.59 -7.18
N ILE A 24 7.84 -11.01 -8.23
CA ILE A 24 8.51 -9.70 -8.15
C ILE A 24 7.54 -8.60 -7.70
N ALA A 25 6.33 -8.58 -8.24
CA ALA A 25 5.28 -7.66 -7.82
C ALA A 25 4.97 -7.81 -6.31
N LYS A 26 4.76 -9.04 -5.82
CA LYS A 26 4.54 -9.31 -4.38
C LYS A 26 5.72 -8.86 -3.53
N SER A 27 6.95 -9.13 -3.96
CA SER A 27 8.16 -8.73 -3.22
C SER A 27 8.28 -7.20 -3.12
N GLN A 28 7.97 -6.47 -4.19
CA GLN A 28 7.99 -5.00 -4.19
C GLN A 28 6.86 -4.43 -3.33
N VAL A 29 5.70 -5.06 -3.36
CA VAL A 29 4.54 -4.66 -2.55
C VAL A 29 4.79 -4.78 -1.05
N SER A 30 5.60 -5.75 -0.60
CA SER A 30 5.98 -5.88 0.81
C SER A 30 6.66 -4.64 1.39
N GLU A 31 7.38 -3.84 0.59
CA GLU A 31 7.98 -2.59 1.07
C GLU A 31 6.93 -1.60 1.54
N ALA A 32 5.80 -1.51 0.84
CA ALA A 32 4.72 -0.61 1.19
C ALA A 32 4.19 -0.87 2.61
N PHE A 33 4.09 -2.14 2.99
CA PHE A 33 3.66 -2.56 4.33
C PHE A 33 4.71 -2.29 5.40
N THR A 34 5.99 -2.52 5.09
CA THR A 34 7.08 -2.19 6.01
C THR A 34 7.14 -0.69 6.30
N LEU A 35 6.99 0.16 5.28
CA LEU A 35 6.92 1.61 5.48
C LEU A 35 5.65 2.01 6.24
N ALA A 36 4.53 1.35 5.96
CA ALA A 36 3.28 1.61 6.65
C ALA A 36 3.35 1.27 8.14
N ASP A 37 3.98 0.14 8.51
CA ASP A 37 4.18 -0.22 9.92
C ASP A 37 5.07 0.79 10.66
N GLY A 38 6.07 1.36 9.98
CA GLY A 38 6.86 2.46 10.51
C GLY A 38 6.01 3.70 10.83
N LEU A 39 5.16 4.11 9.88
CA LEU A 39 4.23 5.24 10.07
C LEU A 39 3.13 4.95 11.08
N LYS A 40 2.68 3.70 11.19
CA LYS A 40 1.61 3.28 12.11
C LYS A 40 1.94 3.63 13.56
N THR A 41 3.19 3.42 13.97
CA THR A 41 3.66 3.72 15.34
C THR A 41 3.59 5.23 15.61
N THR A 42 4.00 6.04 14.64
CA THR A 42 3.91 7.50 14.70
C THR A 42 2.45 7.95 14.80
N ILE A 43 1.58 7.44 13.92
CA ILE A 43 0.13 7.72 13.94
C ILE A 43 -0.46 7.36 15.31
N ALA A 44 -0.16 6.17 15.84
CA ALA A 44 -0.69 5.71 17.12
C ALA A 44 -0.33 6.64 18.29
N THR A 45 0.89 7.19 18.29
CA THR A 45 1.33 8.15 19.30
C THR A 45 0.62 9.50 19.14
N ASN A 46 0.54 10.01 17.89
CA ASN A 46 -0.01 11.33 17.63
C ASN A 46 -1.52 11.42 17.80
N ARG A 47 -2.24 10.32 17.58
CA ARG A 47 -3.69 10.27 17.76
C ARG A 47 -4.12 10.64 19.19
N GLN A 48 -3.27 10.43 20.18
CA GLN A 48 -3.52 10.88 21.57
C GLN A 48 -3.65 12.40 21.67
N ASN A 49 -3.02 13.13 20.74
CA ASN A 49 -3.08 14.59 20.62
C ASN A 49 -4.17 15.07 19.63
N GLY A 50 -5.03 14.17 19.14
CA GLY A 50 -6.14 14.51 18.24
C GLY A 50 -5.76 14.74 16.76
N SER A 51 -4.59 14.24 16.34
CA SER A 51 -4.06 14.37 14.98
C SER A 51 -3.45 13.05 14.51
N CYS A 52 -3.57 12.71 13.23
CA CYS A 52 -2.82 11.57 12.66
C CYS A 52 -1.34 11.93 12.42
N PHE A 53 -1.04 13.23 12.35
CA PHE A 53 0.29 13.78 12.11
C PHE A 53 0.99 14.19 13.40
N ALA A 54 2.31 14.06 13.47
CA ALA A 54 3.17 14.51 14.56
C ALA A 54 3.28 16.03 14.62
N ASP A 55 3.30 16.69 13.46
CA ASP A 55 3.22 18.15 13.36
C ASP A 55 1.82 18.56 12.90
N THR A 56 1.03 19.14 13.81
CA THR A 56 -0.32 19.63 13.52
C THR A 56 -0.32 20.78 12.51
N LYS A 57 0.82 21.43 12.23
CA LYS A 57 0.98 22.41 11.14
C LYS A 57 1.23 21.73 9.78
N LYS A 58 1.75 20.50 9.77
CA LYS A 58 1.91 19.68 8.54
C LYS A 58 0.63 18.94 8.13
N ALA A 59 -0.39 18.90 8.99
CA ALA A 59 -1.71 18.36 8.63
C ALA A 59 -2.31 19.07 7.40
N ALA A 60 -1.99 20.36 7.20
CA ALA A 60 -2.40 21.13 6.02
C ALA A 60 -1.51 20.89 4.77
N SER A 61 -0.35 20.24 4.94
CA SER A 61 0.71 20.07 3.94
C SER A 61 0.94 18.61 3.51
N GLY A 62 0.42 17.63 4.26
CA GLY A 62 0.53 16.19 3.94
C GLY A 62 1.95 15.62 3.98
N THR A 63 2.88 16.23 4.74
CA THR A 63 4.34 15.96 4.62
C THR A 63 4.90 14.96 5.63
N GLU A 64 4.05 14.09 6.18
CA GLU A 64 4.53 12.91 6.90
C GLU A 64 4.59 11.73 5.95
N GLU A 65 5.79 11.54 5.44
CA GLU A 65 6.04 10.65 4.33
C GLU A 65 7.32 9.85 4.54
N LEU A 66 7.31 8.62 4.07
CA LEU A 66 8.50 7.79 3.94
C LEU A 66 8.64 7.43 2.46
N THR A 67 9.79 7.78 1.90
CA THR A 67 10.12 7.39 0.52
C THR A 67 10.92 6.09 0.58
N GLY A 68 10.36 5.05 -0.03
CA GLY A 68 11.02 3.76 -0.24
C GLY A 68 11.67 3.69 -1.61
N LYS A 69 12.15 2.49 -1.93
CA LYS A 69 12.74 2.19 -3.24
C LYS A 69 11.70 2.13 -4.35
N TYR A 70 10.52 1.58 -4.07
CA TYR A 70 9.48 1.29 -5.06
C TYR A 70 8.32 2.27 -5.02
N GLY A 71 8.34 3.25 -4.13
CA GLY A 71 7.25 4.19 -3.97
C GLY A 71 7.36 5.03 -2.71
N LYS A 72 6.25 5.68 -2.36
CA LYS A 72 6.19 6.66 -1.28
C LYS A 72 4.95 6.43 -0.43
N ALA A 73 5.15 6.29 0.88
CA ALA A 73 4.10 6.24 1.88
C ALA A 73 3.84 7.64 2.43
N VAL A 74 2.58 8.00 2.63
CA VAL A 74 2.13 9.29 3.17
C VAL A 74 1.01 9.06 4.17
N VAL A 75 1.05 9.72 5.32
CA VAL A 75 -0.03 9.67 6.31
C VAL A 75 -1.27 10.40 5.78
N LEU A 76 -2.44 9.81 5.99
CA LEU A 76 -3.74 10.41 5.72
C LEU A 76 -4.49 10.67 7.03
N GLU A 77 -5.18 11.80 7.05
CA GLU A 77 -6.16 12.14 8.08
C GLU A 77 -7.51 12.40 7.42
N GLN A 78 -8.57 11.91 8.04
CA GLN A 78 -9.94 12.24 7.70
C GLN A 78 -10.73 12.52 8.98
N LYS A 79 -11.39 13.68 9.01
CA LYS A 79 -12.39 14.05 10.00
C LYS A 79 -13.76 14.00 9.32
N PRO A 80 -14.57 12.94 9.52
CA PRO A 80 -15.89 12.84 8.91
C PRO A 80 -16.77 13.99 9.36
N SER A 81 -17.48 14.63 8.42
CA SER A 81 -18.44 15.69 8.77
C SER A 81 -19.53 15.14 9.70
N GLY A 82 -19.76 15.81 10.82
CA GLY A 82 -20.77 15.42 11.81
C GLY A 82 -20.30 14.41 12.86
N SER A 83 -19.00 14.07 12.92
CA SER A 83 -18.42 13.21 13.96
C SER A 83 -17.16 13.83 14.56
N THR A 84 -16.89 13.58 15.84
CA THR A 84 -15.61 13.87 16.49
C THR A 84 -14.54 12.81 16.19
N GLY A 85 -14.89 11.75 15.44
CA GLY A 85 -13.99 10.65 15.10
C GLY A 85 -12.83 11.07 14.20
N LEU A 86 -11.63 10.59 14.52
CA LEU A 86 -10.40 10.84 13.78
C LEU A 86 -9.99 9.57 13.03
N VAL A 87 -10.23 9.52 11.73
CA VAL A 87 -9.82 8.39 10.90
C VAL A 87 -8.42 8.65 10.37
N CYS A 88 -7.48 7.77 10.73
CA CYS A 88 -6.13 7.80 10.18
C CYS A 88 -5.93 6.70 9.15
N GLY A 89 -5.07 6.96 8.19
CA GLY A 89 -4.65 5.98 7.22
C GLY A 89 -3.27 6.28 6.66
N ILE A 90 -2.82 5.41 5.77
CA ILE A 90 -1.55 5.53 5.08
C ILE A 90 -1.81 5.29 3.61
N HIS A 91 -1.36 6.22 2.78
CA HIS A 91 -1.41 6.13 1.33
C HIS A 91 -0.03 5.85 0.78
N TYR A 92 0.13 4.71 0.13
CA TYR A 92 1.33 4.34 -0.58
C TYR A 92 1.09 4.43 -2.09
N THR A 93 1.95 5.16 -2.79
CA THR A 93 1.93 5.27 -4.25
C THR A 93 3.19 4.61 -4.82
N PHE A 94 3.01 3.62 -5.70
CA PHE A 94 4.14 3.02 -6.41
C PHE A 94 4.71 3.96 -7.46
N ASN A 95 6.02 3.89 -7.67
CA ASN A 95 6.68 4.59 -8.77
C ASN A 95 6.09 4.13 -10.12
N LYS A 96 6.16 4.98 -11.14
CA LYS A 96 5.75 4.61 -12.51
C LYS A 96 6.84 3.85 -13.27
N THR A 97 8.07 3.93 -12.80
CA THR A 97 9.27 3.31 -13.39
C THR A 97 10.11 2.66 -12.30
N GLY A 98 10.95 1.70 -12.66
CA GLY A 98 11.79 0.99 -11.69
C GLY A 98 11.04 0.02 -10.77
N VAL A 99 9.78 -0.29 -11.10
CA VAL A 99 8.92 -1.27 -10.45
C VAL A 99 8.33 -2.22 -11.50
N SER A 100 7.69 -3.30 -11.06
CA SER A 100 6.96 -4.21 -11.94
C SER A 100 5.80 -3.49 -12.63
N ASP A 101 5.62 -3.74 -13.92
CA ASP A 101 4.51 -3.20 -14.71
C ASP A 101 3.13 -3.57 -14.14
N LEU A 102 3.07 -4.65 -13.37
CA LEU A 102 1.85 -5.13 -12.71
C LEU A 102 1.38 -4.21 -11.56
N ILE A 103 2.28 -3.37 -11.03
CA ILE A 103 2.02 -2.47 -9.90
C ILE A 103 2.41 -1.01 -10.17
N ALA A 104 3.03 -0.71 -11.31
CA ALA A 104 3.48 0.61 -11.68
C ALA A 104 2.35 1.66 -11.60
N GLY A 105 2.57 2.72 -10.81
CA GLY A 105 1.61 3.78 -10.58
C GLY A 105 0.33 3.39 -9.83
N LYS A 106 0.23 2.15 -9.32
CA LYS A 106 -0.89 1.73 -8.47
C LYS A 106 -0.73 2.30 -7.06
N GLU A 107 -1.83 2.27 -6.31
CA GLU A 107 -1.94 2.83 -4.98
C GLU A 107 -2.41 1.76 -3.99
N ILE A 108 -1.86 1.80 -2.78
CA ILE A 108 -2.33 1.05 -1.61
C ILE A 108 -2.75 2.09 -0.57
N VAL A 109 -3.98 2.00 -0.10
CA VAL A 109 -4.47 2.80 1.02
C VAL A 109 -4.76 1.85 2.16
N LEU A 110 -4.19 2.12 3.32
CA LEU A 110 -4.42 1.39 4.55
C LEU A 110 -5.16 2.28 5.51
N LYS A 111 -6.29 1.81 6.01
CA LYS A 111 -7.06 2.45 7.08
C LYS A 111 -6.63 1.84 8.41
N LEU A 112 -6.41 2.69 9.41
CA LEU A 112 -6.25 2.22 10.78
C LEU A 112 -7.63 1.85 11.33
N ASP A 113 -7.79 0.59 11.74
CA ASP A 113 -8.93 0.13 12.51
C ASP A 113 -8.74 0.55 13.98
N GLU A 114 -9.68 1.31 14.51
CA GLU A 114 -9.59 1.86 15.87
C GLU A 114 -9.88 0.83 16.95
N THR A 115 -10.51 -0.28 16.61
CA THR A 115 -10.88 -1.36 17.53
C THR A 115 -9.68 -2.25 17.80
N ASP A 116 -9.01 -2.66 16.72
CA ASP A 116 -7.91 -3.63 16.78
C ASP A 116 -6.52 -2.96 16.75
N GLY A 117 -6.47 -1.65 16.45
CA GLY A 117 -5.22 -0.94 16.19
C GLY A 117 -4.46 -1.52 15.00
N THR A 118 -5.14 -2.16 14.06
CA THR A 118 -4.54 -2.81 12.89
C THR A 118 -4.70 -1.96 11.64
N LEU A 119 -3.82 -2.15 10.65
CA LEU A 119 -3.97 -1.53 9.34
C LEU A 119 -4.73 -2.50 8.43
N LYS A 120 -5.83 -2.05 7.83
CA LYS A 120 -6.62 -2.82 6.87
C LYS A 120 -6.69 -2.11 5.52
N LEU A 121 -6.75 -2.88 4.45
CA LEU A 121 -6.84 -2.34 3.10
C LEU A 121 -8.14 -1.53 2.92
N ALA A 122 -7.98 -0.27 2.56
CA ALA A 122 -9.07 0.60 2.16
C ALA A 122 -9.44 0.29 0.71
N THR A 123 -10.72 0.01 0.48
CA THR A 123 -11.30 -0.26 -0.84
C THR A 123 -12.41 0.75 -1.13
N SER A 124 -12.66 0.97 -2.43
CA SER A 124 -13.65 1.93 -2.93
C SER A 124 -15.08 1.69 -2.41
N ALA A 125 -15.38 0.49 -1.90
CA ALA A 125 -16.68 0.10 -1.37
C ALA A 125 -16.89 0.54 0.10
N GLY A 126 -16.74 1.85 0.36
CA GLY A 126 -17.10 2.47 1.64
C GLY A 126 -16.02 2.46 2.73
N ASN A 127 -14.82 1.93 2.46
CA ASN A 127 -13.71 1.92 3.42
C ASN A 127 -12.55 2.84 3.00
N GLN A 128 -12.88 3.98 2.38
CA GLN A 128 -11.94 5.00 1.92
C GLN A 128 -11.35 5.79 3.09
N VAL A 129 -10.16 6.35 2.90
CA VAL A 129 -9.59 7.37 3.79
C VAL A 129 -9.24 8.59 2.96
N SER A 130 -9.77 9.76 3.34
CA SER A 130 -9.58 11.02 2.61
C SER A 130 -9.93 10.89 1.11
N SER A 131 -11.04 10.20 0.83
CA SER A 131 -11.50 9.87 -0.54
C SER A 131 -10.54 9.03 -1.39
N LYS A 132 -9.48 8.45 -0.80
CA LYS A 132 -8.53 7.56 -1.49
C LYS A 132 -8.85 6.09 -1.25
N ALA A 133 -8.65 5.28 -2.30
CA ALA A 133 -8.81 3.83 -2.32
C ALA A 133 -7.50 3.15 -2.72
N SER A 134 -7.34 1.88 -2.37
CA SER A 134 -6.37 1.01 -3.02
C SER A 134 -6.82 0.69 -4.46
N SER A 135 -5.92 0.84 -5.42
CA SER A 135 -6.10 0.45 -6.82
C SER A 135 -5.32 -0.82 -7.19
N ILE A 136 -4.52 -1.35 -6.25
CA ILE A 136 -3.79 -2.61 -6.44
C ILE A 136 -4.72 -3.81 -6.45
N ASP A 137 -4.36 -4.83 -7.22
CA ASP A 137 -5.01 -6.14 -7.18
C ASP A 137 -4.70 -6.83 -5.85
N THR A 138 -5.74 -7.31 -5.16
CA THR A 138 -5.62 -7.96 -3.84
C THR A 138 -4.79 -9.25 -3.90
N LYS A 139 -4.55 -9.83 -5.08
CA LYS A 139 -3.62 -10.96 -5.23
C LYS A 139 -2.18 -10.62 -4.82
N TYR A 140 -1.80 -9.34 -4.87
CA TYR A 140 -0.47 -8.87 -4.49
C TYR A 140 -0.37 -8.40 -3.04
N VAL A 141 -1.51 -8.15 -2.40
CA VAL A 141 -1.58 -7.71 -1.00
C VAL A 141 -1.41 -8.92 -0.07
N PRO A 142 -0.58 -8.84 0.99
CA PRO A 142 -0.48 -9.89 1.98
C PRO A 142 -1.81 -10.09 2.71
N ASN A 143 -2.16 -11.35 3.02
CA ASN A 143 -3.45 -11.67 3.65
C ASN A 143 -3.68 -10.98 5.00
N ALA A 144 -2.61 -10.63 5.73
CA ALA A 144 -2.71 -9.93 7.01
C ALA A 144 -3.33 -8.52 6.91
N PHE A 145 -3.30 -7.92 5.71
CA PHE A 145 -3.81 -6.56 5.48
C PHE A 145 -5.08 -6.54 4.63
N LYS A 146 -5.58 -7.69 4.17
CA LYS A 146 -6.81 -7.79 3.39
C LYS A 146 -8.05 -7.52 4.24
#